data_AF-A0A451CKQ5-F1
#
_entry.id   AF-A0A451CKQ5-F1
#
_cell.length_a   1.000
_cell.length_b   1.000
_cell.length_c   1.000
_cell.angle_alpha   90.00
_cell.angle_beta   90.00
_cell.angle_gamma   90.00
#
_symmetry.space_group_name_H-M   'P 1'
#
loop_
_entity.id
_entity.type
_entity.pdbx_description
1 polymer ?
#
loop_
_entity_poly.entity_id
_entity_poly.type
_entity_poly.pdbx_seq_one_letter_code
_entity_poly.pdbx_strand_id
1 'polypeptide(L)'
;MGEGFSGMSCGHCVSRTVRDSAALLDATAGPATGDPYWAPPPERPFLEEVGADPGRLRIAFTTKTFEGAPLHPECVRAIEAAAGLCADLGHEVEEAAPAIDDRTVRKIWRVLAGVGIWNTLILRARELGREPDPKDVEPVTWAWGQEGRRCASTDFLNAIQAMHGIGRSLGEFFQRYDLLLSTTMANPPLPLGAMDMQGNRMIISQIGNNIKTINLSIL
;
A
#
# COMPACT_ATOMS: atom_id res chain seq x y z
N MET A 1 -15.33 -6.53 12.64
CA MET A 1 -15.04 -5.14 12.18
C MET A 1 -15.27 -5.13 10.68
N GLY A 2 -16.03 -4.17 10.15
CA GLY A 2 -16.32 -4.08 8.70
C GLY A 2 -15.20 -3.42 7.89
N GLU A 3 -14.09 -3.05 8.54
CA GLU A 3 -12.89 -2.49 7.90
C GLU A 3 -11.63 -2.82 8.70
N GLY A 4 -10.47 -2.72 8.04
CA GLY A 4 -9.15 -2.75 8.66
C GLY A 4 -8.38 -1.46 8.40
N PHE A 5 -7.70 -0.94 9.42
CA PHE A 5 -6.91 0.30 9.37
C PHE A 5 -7.65 1.49 8.74
N SER A 6 -8.92 1.69 9.11
CA SER A 6 -9.72 2.83 8.64
C SER A 6 -9.82 2.92 7.12
N GLY A 7 -10.12 1.79 6.47
CA GLY A 7 -10.27 1.67 5.03
C GLY A 7 -8.97 1.42 4.24
N MET A 8 -7.81 1.35 4.90
CA MET A 8 -6.53 1.06 4.22
C MET A 8 -6.26 -0.43 3.98
N SER A 9 -7.06 -1.32 4.57
CA SER A 9 -6.96 -2.76 4.35
C SER A 9 -8.09 -3.26 3.44
N CYS A 10 -7.73 -4.02 2.42
CA CYS A 10 -8.66 -4.73 1.55
C CYS A 10 -8.23 -6.18 1.35
N GLY A 11 -9.20 -7.06 1.08
CA GLY A 11 -8.96 -8.47 0.79
C GLY A 11 -9.06 -8.76 -0.70
N HIS A 12 -8.19 -9.63 -1.20
CA HIS A 12 -8.30 -10.23 -2.53
C HIS A 12 -7.46 -11.54 -2.56
N CYS A 13 -6.57 -11.73 -3.52
CA CYS A 13 -5.67 -12.88 -3.59
C CYS A 13 -4.30 -12.58 -4.18
N VAL A 14 -3.42 -13.57 -4.02
CA VAL A 14 -2.19 -13.73 -4.78
C VAL A 14 -2.39 -14.91 -5.74
N SER A 15 -2.32 -14.65 -7.03
CA SER A 15 -2.48 -15.65 -8.09
C SER A 15 -1.29 -15.60 -9.06
N ARG A 16 -1.21 -16.56 -9.99
CA ARG A 16 -0.16 -16.61 -11.02
C ARG A 16 -0.62 -16.09 -12.38
N THR A 17 -1.91 -15.82 -12.54
CA THR A 17 -2.48 -15.40 -13.83
C THR A 17 -3.58 -14.37 -13.61
N VAL A 18 -3.70 -13.41 -14.54
CA VAL A 18 -4.74 -12.36 -14.49
C VAL A 18 -6.15 -12.96 -14.45
N ARG A 19 -6.39 -14.04 -15.21
CA ARG A 19 -7.68 -14.75 -15.22
C ARG A 19 -8.08 -15.32 -13.85
N ASP A 20 -7.13 -15.80 -13.05
CA ASP A 20 -7.43 -16.39 -11.75
C ASP A 20 -7.80 -15.30 -10.74
N SER A 21 -7.13 -14.13 -10.81
CA SER A 21 -7.51 -12.96 -10.02
C SER A 21 -8.90 -12.44 -10.40
N ALA A 22 -9.20 -12.37 -11.70
CA ALA A 22 -10.50 -11.95 -12.20
C ALA A 22 -11.63 -12.90 -11.75
N ALA A 23 -11.42 -14.21 -11.88
CA ALA A 23 -12.38 -15.21 -11.40
C ALA A 23 -12.63 -15.12 -9.88
N LEU A 24 -11.60 -14.78 -9.10
CA LEU A 24 -11.81 -14.58 -7.67
C LEU A 24 -12.58 -13.28 -7.38
N LEU A 25 -12.34 -12.19 -8.12
CA LEU A 25 -13.17 -10.98 -8.00
C LEU A 25 -14.64 -11.30 -8.29
N ASP A 26 -14.94 -12.07 -9.34
CA ASP A 26 -16.32 -12.49 -9.63
C ASP A 26 -16.94 -13.32 -8.49
N ALA A 27 -16.14 -14.11 -7.79
CA ALA A 27 -16.60 -14.93 -6.68
C ALA A 27 -16.75 -14.16 -5.36
N THR A 28 -15.96 -13.10 -5.13
CA THR A 28 -15.83 -12.47 -3.80
C THR A 28 -16.11 -10.97 -3.76
N ALA A 29 -16.21 -10.28 -4.90
CA ALA A 29 -16.54 -8.86 -4.93
C ALA A 29 -18.00 -8.66 -4.50
N GLY A 30 -18.24 -7.65 -3.68
CA GLY A 30 -19.55 -7.36 -3.10
C GLY A 30 -19.37 -6.70 -1.74
N PRO A 31 -20.28 -5.80 -1.33
CA PRO A 31 -20.28 -5.34 0.04
C PRO A 31 -20.95 -6.41 0.91
N ALA A 32 -20.40 -6.67 2.08
CA ALA A 32 -21.12 -7.36 3.14
C ALA A 32 -22.04 -6.38 3.88
N THR A 33 -23.07 -6.93 4.55
CA THR A 33 -23.93 -6.12 5.41
C THR A 33 -23.11 -5.48 6.52
N GLY A 34 -23.13 -4.14 6.56
CA GLY A 34 -22.38 -3.35 7.56
C GLY A 34 -21.03 -2.84 7.09
N ASP A 35 -20.63 -3.11 5.84
CA ASP A 35 -19.43 -2.51 5.28
C ASP A 35 -19.56 -0.98 5.18
N PRO A 36 -18.54 -0.22 5.63
CA PRO A 36 -18.59 1.23 5.63
C PRO A 36 -18.37 1.84 4.24
N TYR A 37 -17.75 1.09 3.32
CA TYR A 37 -17.37 1.54 1.99
C TYR A 37 -17.65 0.47 0.94
N TRP A 38 -18.01 0.90 -0.27
CA TRP A 38 -18.27 0.02 -1.40
C TRP A 38 -17.81 0.69 -2.70
N ALA A 39 -17.16 -0.08 -3.59
CA ALA A 39 -16.79 0.39 -4.91
C ALA A 39 -17.99 0.32 -5.87
N PRO A 40 -18.05 1.12 -6.96
CA PRO A 40 -19.07 0.95 -7.97
C PRO A 40 -19.11 -0.50 -8.49
N PRO A 41 -20.30 -1.09 -8.68
CA PRO A 41 -20.41 -2.45 -9.22
C PRO A 41 -19.84 -2.49 -10.66
N PRO A 42 -19.17 -3.59 -11.05
CA PRO A 42 -18.67 -3.74 -12.41
C PRO A 42 -19.83 -3.87 -13.40
N GLU A 43 -19.62 -3.44 -14.65
CA GLU A 43 -20.65 -3.53 -15.70
C GLU A 43 -20.92 -4.97 -16.16
N ARG A 44 -19.89 -5.82 -16.08
CA ARG A 44 -19.92 -7.25 -16.41
C ARG A 44 -18.91 -8.02 -15.55
N PRO A 45 -18.94 -9.37 -15.55
CA PRO A 45 -17.97 -10.16 -14.80
C PRO A 45 -16.53 -9.80 -15.15
N PHE A 46 -15.66 -9.71 -14.16
CA PHE A 46 -14.23 -9.42 -14.32
C PHE A 46 -13.55 -10.43 -15.24
N LEU A 47 -13.97 -11.69 -15.23
CA LEU A 47 -13.42 -12.70 -16.13
C LEU A 47 -13.70 -12.39 -17.61
N GLU A 48 -14.80 -11.70 -17.92
CA GLU A 48 -15.12 -11.24 -19.28
C GLU A 48 -14.31 -10.01 -19.71
N GLU A 49 -13.73 -9.26 -18.76
CA GLU A 49 -12.77 -8.19 -19.07
C GLU A 49 -11.41 -8.74 -19.49
N VAL A 50 -11.09 -9.98 -19.13
CA VAL A 50 -9.80 -10.59 -19.47
C VAL A 50 -9.73 -10.84 -20.98
N GLY A 51 -8.93 -10.01 -21.66
CA GLY A 51 -8.75 -10.07 -23.11
C GLY A 51 -9.77 -9.24 -23.90
N ALA A 52 -10.66 -8.52 -23.23
CA ALA A 52 -11.47 -7.50 -23.88
C ALA A 52 -10.58 -6.36 -24.41
N ASP A 53 -10.99 -5.73 -25.50
CA ASP A 53 -10.32 -4.55 -26.04
C ASP A 53 -10.64 -3.32 -25.18
N PRO A 54 -9.66 -2.73 -24.45
CA PRO A 54 -9.89 -1.52 -23.67
C PRO A 54 -9.91 -0.25 -24.54
N GLY A 55 -9.69 -0.38 -25.86
CA GLY A 55 -9.43 0.73 -26.74
C GLY A 55 -8.11 1.43 -26.42
N ARG A 56 -8.07 2.75 -26.58
CA ARG A 56 -6.87 3.55 -26.41
C ARG A 56 -6.89 4.28 -25.07
N LEU A 57 -6.00 3.86 -24.16
CA LEU A 57 -5.86 4.41 -22.81
C LEU A 57 -4.77 5.49 -22.75
N ARG A 58 -4.92 6.42 -21.81
CA ARG A 58 -3.91 7.40 -21.38
C ARG A 58 -3.19 6.85 -20.15
N ILE A 59 -1.94 6.47 -20.30
CA ILE A 59 -1.16 5.76 -19.31
C ILE A 59 -0.03 6.66 -18.82
N ALA A 60 -0.05 7.01 -17.54
CA ALA A 60 1.09 7.61 -16.89
C ALA A 60 2.08 6.54 -16.46
N PHE A 61 3.38 6.82 -16.50
CA PHE A 61 4.39 6.00 -15.84
C PHE A 61 5.40 6.86 -15.07
N THR A 62 6.11 6.24 -14.12
CA THR A 62 7.19 6.92 -13.39
C THR A 62 8.40 6.02 -13.16
N THR A 63 9.58 6.61 -13.30
CA THR A 63 10.89 5.95 -13.08
C THR A 63 11.50 6.27 -11.71
N LYS A 64 10.73 6.93 -10.85
CA LYS A 64 11.13 7.38 -9.51
C LYS A 64 10.08 6.93 -8.49
N THR A 65 10.49 6.89 -7.23
CA THR A 65 9.51 6.85 -6.13
C THR A 65 8.67 8.13 -6.14
N PHE A 66 7.49 8.13 -5.49
CA PHE A 66 6.70 9.35 -5.32
C PHE A 66 7.44 10.42 -4.48
N GLU A 67 8.49 10.04 -3.75
CA GLU A 67 9.43 10.95 -3.07
C GLU A 67 10.47 11.59 -4.02
N GLY A 68 10.52 11.16 -5.29
CA GLY A 68 11.53 11.56 -6.26
C GLY A 68 12.87 10.83 -6.13
N ALA A 69 12.99 9.87 -5.19
CA ALA A 69 14.19 9.04 -5.07
C ALA A 69 14.32 8.09 -6.28
N PRO A 70 15.57 7.82 -6.74
CA PRO A 70 15.80 6.91 -7.86
C PRO A 70 15.41 5.48 -7.50
N LEU A 71 14.86 4.76 -8.48
CA LEU A 71 14.62 3.32 -8.37
C LEU A 71 15.91 2.54 -8.66
N HIS A 72 15.96 1.27 -8.23
CA HIS A 72 17.00 0.36 -8.66
C HIS A 72 17.00 0.24 -10.20
N PRO A 73 18.17 0.13 -10.87
CA PRO A 73 18.23 0.10 -12.34
C PRO A 73 17.37 -1.00 -12.98
N GLU A 74 17.21 -2.15 -12.33
CA GLU A 74 16.33 -3.21 -12.84
C GLU A 74 14.86 -2.85 -12.77
N CYS A 75 14.45 -2.12 -11.73
CA CYS A 75 13.10 -1.60 -11.58
C CYS A 75 12.81 -0.53 -12.64
N VAL A 76 13.79 0.32 -12.96
CA VAL A 76 13.71 1.29 -14.07
C VAL A 76 13.54 0.56 -15.41
N ARG A 77 14.40 -0.43 -15.71
CA ARG A 77 14.27 -1.22 -16.95
C ARG A 77 12.92 -1.92 -17.07
N ALA A 78 12.39 -2.45 -15.96
CA ALA A 78 11.11 -3.13 -15.95
C ALA A 78 9.94 -2.18 -16.25
N ILE A 79 9.93 -0.98 -15.66
CA ILE A 79 8.86 -0.02 -15.89
C ILE A 79 8.93 0.59 -17.29
N GLU A 80 10.14 0.87 -17.81
CA GLU A 80 10.34 1.35 -19.17
C GLU A 80 9.93 0.30 -20.20
N ALA A 81 10.25 -0.98 -19.97
CA ALA A 81 9.80 -2.07 -20.85
C ALA A 81 8.28 -2.23 -20.86
N ALA A 82 7.62 -2.12 -19.69
CA ALA A 82 6.17 -2.18 -19.59
C ALA A 82 5.51 -0.98 -20.29
N ALA A 83 6.03 0.23 -20.07
CA ALA A 83 5.57 1.45 -20.72
C ALA A 83 5.73 1.38 -22.25
N GLY A 84 6.88 0.88 -22.73
CA GLY A 84 7.14 0.65 -24.15
C GLY A 84 6.17 -0.36 -24.77
N LEU A 85 5.92 -1.49 -24.10
CA LEU A 85 4.93 -2.47 -24.56
C LEU A 85 3.51 -1.87 -24.65
N CYS A 86 3.11 -1.05 -23.68
CA CYS A 86 1.83 -0.34 -23.73
C CYS A 86 1.75 0.63 -24.93
N ALA A 87 2.85 1.33 -25.25
CA ALA A 87 2.91 2.21 -26.41
C ALA A 87 2.82 1.42 -27.73
N ASP A 88 3.53 0.28 -27.83
CA ASP A 88 3.48 -0.61 -29.00
C ASP A 88 2.08 -1.19 -29.24
N LEU A 89 1.30 -1.40 -28.17
CA LEU A 89 -0.11 -1.80 -28.22
C LEU A 89 -1.08 -0.66 -28.59
N GLY A 90 -0.57 0.57 -28.79
CA GLY A 90 -1.34 1.71 -29.30
C GLY A 90 -1.85 2.69 -28.25
N HIS A 91 -1.47 2.54 -26.97
CA HIS A 91 -1.87 3.46 -25.91
C HIS A 91 -1.08 4.79 -25.95
N GLU A 92 -1.63 5.84 -25.31
CA GLU A 92 -0.91 7.08 -25.05
C GLU A 92 -0.11 6.90 -23.77
N VAL A 93 1.21 7.04 -23.83
CA VAL A 93 2.09 6.80 -22.68
C VAL A 93 2.93 8.04 -22.41
N GLU A 94 2.88 8.55 -21.17
CA GLU A 94 3.58 9.77 -20.75
C GLU A 94 4.24 9.57 -19.38
N GLU A 95 5.43 10.14 -19.18
CA GLU A 95 6.04 10.15 -17.85
C GLU A 95 5.33 11.20 -16.97
N ALA A 96 4.54 10.74 -16.01
CA ALA A 96 3.79 11.57 -15.09
C ALA A 96 3.52 10.83 -13.77
N ALA A 97 3.40 11.59 -12.67
CA ALA A 97 3.05 11.04 -11.37
C ALA A 97 2.14 11.98 -10.59
N PRO A 98 1.24 11.46 -9.72
CA PRO A 98 0.48 12.27 -8.80
C PRO A 98 1.42 12.95 -7.78
N ALA A 99 1.07 14.17 -7.38
CA ALA A 99 1.79 14.91 -6.36
C ALA A 99 1.39 14.41 -4.96
N ILE A 100 2.06 13.36 -4.48
CA ILE A 100 1.79 12.78 -3.16
C ILE A 100 2.90 13.19 -2.19
N ASP A 101 2.55 13.88 -1.10
CA ASP A 101 3.48 14.15 0.00
C ASP A 101 3.66 12.89 0.85
N ASP A 102 4.72 12.15 0.57
CA ASP A 102 5.01 10.91 1.27
C ASP A 102 5.26 11.11 2.79
N ARG A 103 5.74 12.28 3.24
CA ARG A 103 5.82 12.55 4.69
C ARG A 103 4.45 12.49 5.35
N THR A 104 3.43 12.98 4.64
CA THR A 104 2.04 12.85 5.07
C THR A 104 1.58 11.40 5.03
N VAL A 105 1.90 10.65 3.96
CA VAL A 105 1.59 9.19 3.88
C VAL A 105 2.20 8.43 5.06
N ARG A 106 3.49 8.63 5.36
CA ARG A 106 4.17 7.97 6.48
C ARG A 106 3.53 8.31 7.83
N LYS A 107 3.12 9.56 8.05
CA LYS A 107 2.41 9.97 9.26
C LYS A 107 1.04 9.30 9.38
N ILE A 108 0.27 9.27 8.29
CA ILE A 108 -1.04 8.59 8.23
C ILE A 108 -0.85 7.12 8.62
N TRP A 109 0.07 6.43 7.95
CA TRP A 109 0.34 5.02 8.20
C TRP A 109 0.75 4.78 9.66
N ARG A 110 1.68 5.58 10.19
CA ARG A 110 2.17 5.43 11.56
C ARG A 110 1.06 5.58 12.61
N VAL A 111 0.17 6.55 12.44
CA VAL A 111 -0.97 6.77 13.35
C VAL A 111 -2.02 5.68 13.20
N LEU A 112 -2.53 5.46 11.99
CA LEU A 112 -3.65 4.53 11.78
C LEU A 112 -3.26 3.08 12.05
N ALA A 113 -2.05 2.66 11.61
CA ALA A 113 -1.55 1.32 11.90
C ALA A 113 -1.24 1.14 13.39
N GLY A 114 -0.57 2.10 14.02
CA GLY A 114 -0.25 2.04 15.45
C GLY A 114 -1.49 1.91 16.33
N VAL A 115 -2.50 2.78 16.10
CA VAL A 115 -3.78 2.73 16.82
C VAL A 115 -4.51 1.40 16.56
N GLY A 116 -4.52 0.94 15.30
CA GLY A 116 -5.12 -0.35 14.93
C GLY A 116 -4.45 -1.55 15.60
N ILE A 117 -3.11 -1.55 15.69
CA ILE A 117 -2.33 -2.58 16.38
C ILE A 117 -2.69 -2.57 17.87
N TRP A 118 -2.67 -1.41 18.53
CA TRP A 118 -3.03 -1.33 19.95
C TRP A 118 -4.45 -1.84 20.22
N ASN A 119 -5.42 -1.45 19.39
CA ASN A 119 -6.78 -1.94 19.49
C ASN A 119 -6.85 -3.47 19.35
N THR A 120 -6.11 -4.04 18.40
CA THR A 120 -6.03 -5.50 18.19
C THR A 120 -5.45 -6.21 19.42
N LEU A 121 -4.38 -5.67 20.01
CA LEU A 121 -3.78 -6.20 21.24
C LEU A 121 -4.78 -6.21 22.41
N ILE A 122 -5.49 -5.09 22.61
CA ILE A 122 -6.49 -4.96 23.69
C ILE A 122 -7.65 -5.93 23.50
N LEU A 123 -8.20 -6.01 22.28
CA LEU A 123 -9.30 -6.93 21.98
C LEU A 123 -8.88 -8.38 22.24
N ARG A 124 -7.69 -8.76 21.77
CA ARG A 124 -7.18 -10.12 21.96
C ARG A 124 -6.91 -10.43 23.44
N ALA A 125 -6.33 -9.49 24.19
CA ALA A 125 -6.08 -9.68 25.61
C ALA A 125 -7.39 -9.80 26.41
N ARG A 126 -8.41 -9.01 26.05
CA ARG A 126 -9.76 -9.09 26.62
C ARG A 126 -10.41 -10.46 26.41
N GLU A 127 -10.29 -11.04 25.21
CA GLU A 127 -10.77 -12.41 24.92
C GLU A 127 -10.09 -13.46 25.82
N LEU A 128 -8.83 -13.21 26.21
CA LEU A 128 -8.05 -14.07 27.10
C LEU A 128 -8.26 -13.74 28.59
N GLY A 129 -9.10 -12.75 28.92
CA GLY A 129 -9.38 -12.35 30.30
C GLY A 129 -8.20 -11.71 31.03
N ARG A 130 -7.26 -11.08 30.29
CA ARG A 130 -6.06 -10.46 30.86
C ARG A 130 -5.67 -9.17 30.11
N GLU A 131 -4.65 -8.48 30.62
CA GLU A 131 -4.05 -7.33 29.94
C GLU A 131 -3.06 -7.77 28.84
N PRO A 132 -2.78 -6.92 27.83
CA PRO A 132 -1.74 -7.17 26.85
C PRO A 132 -0.36 -7.28 27.52
N ASP A 133 0.42 -8.29 27.17
CA ASP A 133 1.80 -8.49 27.66
C ASP A 133 2.80 -8.38 26.49
N PRO A 134 3.88 -7.59 26.60
CA PRO A 134 4.92 -7.51 25.57
C PRO A 134 5.56 -8.86 25.22
N LYS A 135 5.48 -9.87 26.09
CA LYS A 135 6.05 -11.20 25.84
C LYS A 135 5.23 -12.04 24.86
N ASP A 136 4.00 -11.64 24.55
CA ASP A 136 3.11 -12.39 23.65
C ASP A 136 3.29 -12.01 22.17
N VAL A 137 4.03 -10.95 21.88
CA VAL A 137 4.17 -10.39 20.53
C VAL A 137 5.62 -9.98 20.26
N GLU A 138 5.94 -9.75 19.00
CA GLU A 138 7.27 -9.28 18.63
C GLU A 138 7.53 -7.86 19.16
N PRO A 139 8.79 -7.52 19.52
CA PRO A 139 9.15 -6.20 20.03
C PRO A 139 8.68 -5.02 19.16
N VAL A 140 8.76 -5.15 17.84
CA VAL A 140 8.31 -4.11 16.89
C VAL A 140 6.78 -3.92 16.97
N THR A 141 6.02 -5.02 17.03
CA THR A 141 4.56 -5.01 17.19
C THR A 141 4.17 -4.29 18.50
N TRP A 142 4.83 -4.63 19.60
CA TRP A 142 4.61 -3.98 20.90
C TRP A 142 4.93 -2.48 20.85
N ALA A 143 6.07 -2.11 20.25
CA ALA A 143 6.50 -0.71 20.15
C ALA A 143 5.49 0.14 19.36
N TRP A 144 5.01 -0.37 18.22
CA TRP A 144 4.00 0.31 17.39
C TRP A 144 2.66 0.44 18.12
N GLY A 145 2.21 -0.62 18.81
CA GLY A 145 1.00 -0.55 19.62
C GLY A 145 1.13 0.48 20.74
N GLN A 146 2.27 0.53 21.43
CA GLN A 146 2.51 1.52 22.49
C GLN A 146 2.62 2.96 21.96
N GLU A 147 3.07 3.16 20.73
CA GLU A 147 2.97 4.45 20.06
C GLU A 147 1.52 4.81 19.73
N GLY A 148 0.77 3.89 19.12
CA GLY A 148 -0.65 4.09 18.83
C GLY A 148 -1.48 4.41 20.07
N ARG A 149 -1.17 3.78 21.21
CA ARG A 149 -1.77 4.08 22.51
C ARG A 149 -1.60 5.54 22.94
N ARG A 150 -0.51 6.20 22.53
CA ARG A 150 -0.18 7.58 22.90
C ARG A 150 -0.77 8.61 21.93
N CYS A 151 -1.30 8.20 20.78
CA CYS A 151 -1.92 9.11 19.82
C CYS A 151 -3.17 9.76 20.43
N ALA A 152 -3.30 11.08 20.27
CA ALA A 152 -4.53 11.77 20.63
C ALA A 152 -5.63 11.42 19.61
N SER A 153 -6.89 11.51 20.01
CA SER A 153 -8.03 11.31 19.09
C SER A 153 -8.01 12.28 17.91
N THR A 154 -7.48 13.49 18.11
CA THR A 154 -7.27 14.48 17.06
C THR A 154 -6.22 14.04 16.04
N ASP A 155 -5.17 13.33 16.45
CA ASP A 155 -4.14 12.83 15.53
C ASP A 155 -4.75 11.80 14.57
N PHE A 156 -5.60 10.93 15.10
CA PHE A 156 -6.34 9.94 14.33
C PHE A 156 -7.31 10.60 13.32
N LEU A 157 -8.11 11.58 13.76
CA LEU A 157 -9.00 12.31 12.85
C LEU A 157 -8.24 13.08 11.77
N ASN A 158 -7.12 13.71 12.13
CA ASN A 158 -6.27 14.41 11.16
C ASN A 158 -5.66 13.44 10.14
N ALA A 159 -5.25 12.24 10.56
CA ALA A 159 -4.75 11.21 9.67
C ALA A 159 -5.82 10.76 8.65
N ILE A 160 -7.06 10.55 9.09
CA ILE A 160 -8.18 10.23 8.18
C ILE A 160 -8.42 11.38 7.18
N GLN A 161 -8.46 12.62 7.66
CA GLN A 161 -8.67 13.79 6.79
C GLN A 161 -7.55 13.94 5.75
N ALA A 162 -6.30 13.72 6.15
CA ALA A 162 -5.15 13.75 5.27
C ALA A 162 -5.22 12.62 4.22
N MET A 163 -5.63 11.42 4.61
CA MET A 163 -5.86 10.30 3.69
C MET A 163 -6.93 10.64 2.65
N HIS A 164 -8.05 11.24 3.05
CA HIS A 164 -9.06 11.74 2.11
C HIS A 164 -8.51 12.83 1.18
N GLY A 165 -7.59 13.67 1.66
CA GLY A 165 -6.88 14.65 0.85
C GLY A 165 -6.05 14.01 -0.27
N ILE A 166 -5.32 12.94 0.06
CA ILE A 166 -4.58 12.16 -0.94
C ILE A 166 -5.53 11.54 -1.96
N GLY A 167 -6.65 10.95 -1.49
CA GLY A 167 -7.67 10.39 -2.38
C GLY A 167 -8.22 11.40 -3.40
N ARG A 168 -8.44 12.65 -3.00
CA ARG A 168 -8.86 13.72 -3.92
C ARG A 168 -7.79 14.07 -4.95
N SER A 169 -6.53 14.19 -4.52
CA SER A 169 -5.41 14.45 -5.44
C SER A 169 -5.20 13.32 -6.45
N LEU A 170 -5.36 12.06 -6.01
CA LEU A 170 -5.38 10.92 -6.92
C LEU A 170 -6.58 10.97 -7.88
N GLY A 171 -7.76 11.32 -7.40
CA GLY A 171 -8.95 11.50 -8.24
C GLY A 171 -8.74 12.54 -9.35
N GLU A 172 -8.14 13.69 -9.03
CA GLU A 172 -7.75 14.72 -10.00
C GLU A 172 -6.72 14.20 -11.03
N PHE A 173 -5.75 13.41 -10.57
CA PHE A 173 -4.76 12.79 -11.45
C PHE A 173 -5.43 11.83 -12.46
N PHE A 174 -6.34 10.98 -11.99
CA PHE A 174 -7.07 10.02 -12.83
C PHE A 174 -8.17 10.65 -13.72
N GLN A 175 -8.42 11.97 -13.63
CA GLN A 175 -9.17 12.67 -14.69
C GLN A 175 -8.34 12.80 -15.98
N ARG A 176 -7.00 12.82 -15.86
CA ARG A 176 -6.08 13.02 -16.99
C ARG A 176 -5.52 11.71 -17.54
N TYR A 177 -5.38 10.70 -16.70
CA TYR A 177 -4.85 9.38 -17.04
C TYR A 177 -5.81 8.29 -16.61
N ASP A 178 -5.90 7.23 -17.38
CA ASP A 178 -6.74 6.07 -17.09
C ASP A 178 -5.98 5.05 -16.23
N LEU A 179 -4.64 5.00 -16.34
CA LEU A 179 -3.76 4.11 -15.58
C LEU A 179 -2.48 4.80 -15.13
N LEU A 180 -1.92 4.33 -14.01
CA LEU A 180 -0.58 4.67 -13.55
C LEU A 180 0.27 3.40 -13.47
N LEU A 181 1.31 3.32 -14.29
CA LEU A 181 2.35 2.31 -14.20
C LEU A 181 3.43 2.77 -13.22
N SER A 182 3.56 2.05 -12.12
CA SER A 182 4.66 2.20 -11.17
C SER A 182 5.26 0.85 -10.81
N THR A 183 6.47 0.87 -10.28
CA THR A 183 7.07 -0.34 -9.72
C THR A 183 6.39 -0.70 -8.39
N THR A 184 6.19 -1.99 -8.14
CA THR A 184 5.61 -2.45 -6.86
C THR A 184 6.59 -2.27 -5.70
N MET A 185 7.89 -2.43 -5.97
CA MET A 185 8.97 -2.14 -5.02
C MET A 185 10.07 -1.34 -5.70
N ALA A 186 10.74 -0.46 -4.93
CA ALA A 186 11.84 0.35 -5.44
C ALA A 186 13.17 -0.40 -5.58
N ASN A 187 13.31 -1.58 -4.95
CA ASN A 187 14.52 -2.39 -4.92
C ASN A 187 14.19 -3.88 -5.09
N PRO A 188 15.16 -4.71 -5.51
CA PRO A 188 15.03 -6.17 -5.48
C PRO A 188 14.75 -6.71 -4.07
N PRO A 189 14.27 -7.97 -3.96
CA PRO A 189 14.03 -8.61 -2.67
C PRO A 189 15.26 -8.55 -1.77
N LEU A 190 15.05 -8.19 -0.50
CA LEU A 190 16.11 -8.16 0.49
C LEU A 190 16.50 -9.60 0.90
N PRO A 191 17.77 -9.83 1.28
CA PRO A 191 18.19 -11.10 1.84
C PRO A 191 17.41 -11.46 3.12
N LEU A 192 17.37 -12.75 3.45
CA LEU A 192 16.81 -13.23 4.70
C LEU A 192 17.53 -12.57 5.90
N GLY A 193 16.76 -12.13 6.90
CA GLY A 193 17.27 -11.45 8.09
C GLY A 193 17.56 -9.96 7.92
N ALA A 194 17.46 -9.40 6.71
CA ALA A 194 17.65 -7.96 6.49
C ALA A 194 16.50 -7.11 7.09
N MET A 195 15.31 -7.70 7.23
CA MET A 195 14.17 -7.14 7.95
C MET A 195 13.81 -8.11 9.08
N ASP A 196 13.93 -7.66 10.33
CA ASP A 196 13.50 -8.43 11.49
C ASP A 196 12.50 -7.68 12.35
N MET A 197 11.71 -8.44 13.11
CA MET A 197 10.71 -7.94 14.05
C MET A 197 11.25 -7.87 15.49
N GLN A 198 12.53 -8.20 15.69
CA GLN A 198 13.19 -8.22 17.00
C GLN A 198 13.70 -6.83 17.39
N GLY A 199 13.75 -5.89 16.44
CA GLY A 199 14.25 -4.54 16.67
C GLY A 199 15.77 -4.45 16.62
N ASN A 200 16.46 -5.46 16.07
CA ASN A 200 17.91 -5.38 15.90
C ASN A 200 18.25 -4.44 14.75
N ARG A 201 18.96 -3.36 15.07
CA ARG A 201 19.17 -2.18 14.22
C ARG A 201 20.19 -2.38 13.09
N MET A 202 20.54 -3.60 12.70
CA MET A 202 21.77 -3.87 11.95
C MET A 202 21.61 -5.00 10.94
N ILE A 203 21.14 -4.73 9.71
CA ILE A 203 21.74 -5.17 8.42
C ILE A 203 21.23 -4.28 7.25
N ILE A 204 21.49 -2.96 7.26
CA ILE A 204 21.35 -2.12 6.04
C ILE A 204 22.59 -1.22 5.85
N SER A 205 23.77 -1.74 6.20
CA SER A 205 25.06 -1.08 5.89
C SER A 205 25.89 -1.87 4.87
N GLN A 206 25.43 -3.04 4.43
CA GLN A 206 26.16 -3.92 3.49
C GLN A 206 25.46 -4.13 2.14
N ILE A 207 24.25 -3.59 1.95
CA ILE A 207 23.58 -3.56 0.64
C ILE A 207 23.83 -2.15 0.09
N GLY A 208 24.62 -2.08 -0.99
CA GLY A 208 25.39 -0.90 -1.39
C GLY A 208 24.66 0.44 -1.37
N ASN A 209 25.43 1.48 -1.05
CA ASN A 209 25.30 2.95 -1.08
C ASN A 209 24.08 3.70 -1.69
N ASN A 210 23.00 3.06 -2.13
CA ASN A 210 21.82 3.69 -2.72
C ASN A 210 20.52 3.51 -1.92
N ILE A 211 20.51 2.71 -0.85
CA ILE A 211 19.39 2.69 0.09
C ILE A 211 19.73 3.67 1.22
N LYS A 212 19.34 4.94 1.06
CA LYS A 212 19.30 5.87 2.19
C LYS A 212 18.35 5.27 3.24
N THR A 213 18.97 4.66 4.25
CA THR A 213 18.51 4.49 5.63
C THR A 213 16.99 4.65 5.82
N ILE A 214 16.24 3.54 5.90
CA ILE A 214 15.02 3.53 6.73
C ILE A 214 15.52 3.63 8.16
N ASN A 215 15.65 4.86 8.62
CA ASN A 215 16.27 5.17 9.89
C ASN A 215 15.27 4.83 10.99
N LEU A 216 15.42 3.67 11.63
CA LEU A 216 14.84 3.36 12.95
C LEU A 216 15.44 4.25 14.08
N SER A 217 16.05 5.39 13.74
CA SER A 217 16.51 6.43 14.67
C SER A 217 15.43 7.47 14.98
N ILE A 218 14.19 7.25 14.55
CA ILE A 218 12.98 7.87 15.14
C ILE A 218 12.18 6.76 15.85
N LEU A 219 12.91 5.96 16.65
CA LEU A 219 12.43 5.19 17.79
C LEU A 219 12.66 6.04 19.05
#